data_AF-A0A8T6MQ81-F1
#
_entry.id   AF-A0A8T6MQ81-F1
#
_cell.length_a   1.000
_cell.length_b   1.000
_cell.length_c   1.000
_cell.angle_alpha   90.00
_cell.angle_beta   90.00
_cell.angle_gamma   90.00
#
_symmetry.space_group_name_H-M   'P 1'
#
loop_
_entity.id
_entity.type
_entity.pdbx_description
1 polymer ?
#
loop_
_entity_poly.entity_id
_entity_poly.type
_entity_poly.pdbx_seq_one_letter_code
_entity_poly.pdbx_strand_id
1 'polypeptide(L)'
;MVSKEDIEHVAKLMRIDIDDSNEYFERVQKVLSYFDILDKANIEGEDIPVQQVMIDDLREDKYEKFNDSLIQQLKNYRGSYVKAPKMN
;
A
#
# COMPACT_ATOMS: atom_id res chain seq x y z
N MET A 1 -8.82 5.54 -20.40
CA MET A 1 -9.46 4.22 -20.23
C MET A 1 -8.41 3.25 -19.75
N VAL A 2 -8.75 2.39 -18.80
CA VAL A 2 -7.86 1.35 -18.26
C VAL A 2 -7.92 0.12 -19.15
N SER A 3 -6.77 -0.50 -19.38
CA SER A 3 -6.65 -1.80 -20.07
C SER A 3 -6.61 -2.94 -19.05
N LYS A 4 -6.75 -4.19 -19.52
CA LYS A 4 -6.66 -5.35 -18.62
C LYS A 4 -5.23 -5.57 -18.15
N GLU A 5 -4.29 -5.28 -19.04
CA GLU A 5 -2.85 -5.30 -18.80
C GLU A 5 -2.47 -4.34 -17.65
N ASP A 6 -3.12 -3.17 -17.55
CA ASP A 6 -2.92 -2.23 -16.44
C ASP A 6 -3.38 -2.82 -15.10
N ILE A 7 -4.49 -3.57 -15.09
CA ILE A 7 -5.01 -4.20 -13.86
C ILE A 7 -4.06 -5.29 -13.39
N GLU A 8 -3.59 -6.15 -14.30
CA GLU A 8 -2.59 -7.19 -14.00
C GLU A 8 -1.28 -6.57 -13.52
N HIS A 9 -0.87 -5.46 -14.14
CA HIS A 9 0.34 -4.75 -13.74
C HIS A 9 0.24 -4.20 -12.31
N VAL A 10 -0.85 -3.51 -11.99
CA VAL A 10 -1.08 -2.96 -10.65
C VAL A 10 -1.19 -4.07 -9.61
N ALA A 11 -1.90 -5.16 -9.93
CA ALA A 11 -2.01 -6.32 -9.03
C ALA A 11 -0.64 -6.92 -8.69
N LYS A 12 0.24 -7.03 -9.69
CA LYS A 12 1.62 -7.49 -9.49
C LYS A 12 2.42 -6.55 -8.59
N LEU A 13 2.27 -5.24 -8.75
CA LEU A 13 2.90 -4.26 -7.85
C LEU A 13 2.41 -4.41 -6.41
N MET A 14 1.14 -4.74 -6.22
CA MET A 14 0.52 -4.99 -4.91
C MET A 14 0.79 -6.40 -4.36
N ARG A 15 1.46 -7.27 -5.13
CA ARG A 15 1.68 -8.69 -4.80
C ARG A 15 0.37 -9.46 -4.57
N ILE A 16 -0.64 -9.14 -5.38
CA ILE A 16 -1.92 -9.87 -5.42
C ILE A 16 -1.89 -10.78 -6.63
N ASP A 17 -2.05 -12.08 -6.38
CA ASP A 17 -2.25 -13.05 -7.45
C ASP A 17 -3.70 -12.97 -7.92
N ILE A 18 -3.90 -12.70 -9.21
CA ILE A 18 -5.21 -12.62 -9.85
C ILE A 18 -5.29 -13.72 -10.91
N ASP A 19 -6.34 -14.54 -10.83
CA ASP A 19 -6.58 -15.64 -11.77
C ASP A 19 -7.17 -15.13 -13.10
N ASP A 20 -8.13 -14.19 -13.03
CA ASP A 20 -8.74 -13.55 -14.20
C ASP A 20 -8.93 -12.04 -13.97
N SER A 21 -8.26 -11.22 -14.78
CA SER A 21 -8.35 -9.76 -14.74
C SER A 21 -9.72 -9.23 -15.20
N ASN A 22 -10.52 -10.04 -15.91
CA ASN A 22 -11.87 -9.67 -16.35
C ASN A 22 -12.83 -9.47 -15.18
N GLU A 23 -12.69 -10.24 -14.10
CA GLU A 23 -13.56 -10.15 -12.93
C GLU A 23 -13.49 -8.78 -12.25
N TYR A 24 -12.35 -8.10 -12.38
CA TYR A 24 -12.08 -6.82 -11.72
C TYR A 24 -12.27 -5.63 -12.66
N PHE A 25 -12.28 -5.86 -13.97
CA PHE A 25 -12.27 -4.80 -14.98
C PHE A 25 -13.44 -3.82 -14.83
N GLU A 26 -14.68 -4.32 -14.82
CA GLU A 26 -15.87 -3.46 -14.73
C GLU A 26 -15.89 -2.65 -13.42
N ARG A 27 -15.46 -3.27 -12.32
CA ARG A 27 -15.43 -2.64 -11.01
C ARG A 27 -14.38 -1.54 -10.94
N VAL A 28 -13.17 -1.80 -11.44
CA VAL A 28 -12.08 -0.81 -11.50
C VAL A 28 -12.47 0.34 -12.41
N GLN A 29 -13.02 0.05 -13.60
CA GLN A 29 -13.48 1.07 -14.52
C GLN A 29 -14.56 1.96 -13.89
N LYS A 30 -15.55 1.38 -13.21
CA LYS A 30 -16.60 2.14 -12.52
C LYS A 30 -16.04 3.06 -11.42
N VAL A 31 -15.06 2.59 -10.65
CA VAL A 31 -14.41 3.40 -9.62
C VAL A 31 -13.66 4.58 -10.24
N LEU A 32 -12.91 4.34 -11.32
CA LEU A 32 -12.18 5.41 -12.00
C LEU A 32 -13.13 6.42 -12.64
N SER A 33 -14.17 5.97 -13.32
CA SER A 33 -15.19 6.86 -13.89
C SER A 33 -15.93 7.69 -12.84
N TYR A 34 -16.01 7.22 -11.59
CA TYR A 34 -16.52 8.03 -10.50
C TYR A 34 -15.57 9.16 -10.12
N PHE A 35 -14.26 8.93 -10.20
CA PHE A 35 -13.24 9.95 -9.92
C PHE A 35 -13.11 11.02 -11.01
N ASP A 36 -13.61 10.79 -12.23
CA ASP A 36 -13.71 11.81 -13.29
C ASP A 36 -14.51 13.06 -12.85
N ILE A 37 -15.28 12.98 -11.76
CA ILE A 37 -15.93 14.16 -11.15
C ILE A 37 -14.90 15.18 -10.65
N LEU A 38 -13.74 14.73 -10.20
CA LEU A 38 -12.66 15.58 -9.68
C LEU A 38 -11.99 16.40 -10.78
N ASP A 39 -11.97 15.92 -12.02
CA ASP A 39 -11.42 16.66 -13.17
C ASP A 39 -12.18 17.96 -13.47
N LYS A 40 -13.39 18.11 -12.94
CA LYS A 40 -14.20 19.35 -13.05
C LYS A 40 -13.82 20.40 -12.01
N ALA A 41 -13.04 20.04 -10.99
CA ALA A 41 -12.61 20.96 -9.96
C ALA A 41 -11.44 21.82 -10.48
N ASN A 42 -11.55 23.14 -10.35
CA ASN A 42 -10.49 24.05 -10.74
C ASN A 42 -9.46 24.19 -9.62
N ILE A 43 -8.37 23.43 -9.68
CA ILE A 43 -7.34 23.33 -8.64
C ILE A 43 -5.96 23.90 -9.07
N GLU A 44 -5.88 24.59 -10.22
CA GLU A 44 -4.61 25.03 -10.85
C GLU A 44 -3.78 26.06 -10.03
N GLY A 45 -4.20 26.39 -8.81
CA GLY A 45 -3.44 27.24 -7.88
C GLY A 45 -3.67 26.90 -6.41
N GLU A 46 -4.22 25.72 -6.12
CA GLU A 46 -4.40 25.27 -4.74
C GLU A 46 -3.16 24.52 -4.26
N ASP A 47 -2.69 24.85 -3.06
CA ASP A 47 -1.61 24.10 -2.40
C ASP A 47 -2.13 22.74 -1.93
N ILE A 48 -1.33 21.69 -2.15
CA ILE A 48 -1.64 20.36 -1.60
C ILE A 48 -1.49 20.45 -0.07
N PRO A 49 -2.53 20.11 0.71
CA PRO A 49 -2.43 20.13 2.16
C PRO A 49 -1.44 19.04 2.60
N VAL A 50 -0.32 19.47 3.17
CA VAL A 50 0.67 18.58 3.78
C VAL A 50 0.55 18.67 5.29
N GLN A 51 0.59 17.54 5.96
CA GLN A 51 0.66 17.52 7.42
C GLN A 51 1.96 18.18 7.86
N GLN A 52 1.85 19.30 8.59
CA GLN A 52 2.98 19.95 9.21
C GLN A 52 3.36 19.16 10.48
N VAL A 53 4.65 18.87 10.62
CA VAL A 53 5.22 18.24 11.83
C VAL A 53 6.16 19.27 12.46
N MET A 54 5.93 19.62 13.72
CA MET A 54 6.80 20.54 14.43
C MET A 54 8.03 19.80 14.96
N ILE A 55 9.11 20.54 15.20
CA ILE A 55 10.32 19.97 15.84
C ILE A 55 9.98 19.36 17.20
N ASP A 56 9.03 19.98 17.91
CA ASP A 56 8.55 19.52 19.21
C ASP A 56 7.75 18.19 19.15
N ASP A 57 7.31 17.77 17.96
CA ASP A 57 6.59 16.51 17.74
C ASP A 57 7.54 15.33 17.42
N LEU A 58 8.85 15.56 17.36
CA LEU A 58 9.82 14.52 17.05
C LEU A 58 10.00 13.56 18.24
N ARG A 59 10.15 12.26 17.93
CA ARG A 59 10.45 11.24 18.93
C ARG A 59 11.79 11.54 19.62
N GLU A 60 11.79 11.54 20.94
CA GLU A 60 13.01 11.65 21.74
C GLU A 60 13.91 10.41 21.60
N ASP A 61 15.23 10.59 21.68
CA ASP A 61 16.19 9.50 21.62
C ASP A 61 16.30 8.75 22.96
N LYS A 62 15.25 7.99 23.29
CA LYS A 62 15.17 7.15 24.49
C LYS A 62 15.02 5.69 24.11
N TYR A 63 15.74 4.83 24.82
CA TYR A 63 15.62 3.38 24.67
C TYR A 63 14.31 2.88 25.28
N GLU A 64 13.51 2.19 24.47
CA GLU A 64 12.32 1.47 24.91
C GLU A 64 12.52 -0.03 24.72
N LYS A 65 12.43 -0.79 25.81
CA LYS A 65 12.60 -2.25 25.76
C LYS A 65 11.34 -2.91 25.20
N PHE A 66 11.49 -3.63 24.10
CA PHE A 66 10.47 -4.56 23.62
C PHE A 66 10.50 -5.85 24.44
N ASN A 67 9.40 -6.20 25.10
CA ASN A 67 9.32 -7.33 26.03
C ASN A 67 8.64 -8.58 25.45
N ASP A 68 7.98 -8.47 24.29
CA ASP A 68 7.25 -9.59 23.69
C ASP A 68 8.15 -10.47 22.80
N SER A 69 7.60 -11.61 22.37
CA SER A 69 8.26 -12.50 21.41
C SER A 69 7.61 -12.37 20.03
N LEU A 70 8.20 -11.56 19.15
CA LEU A 70 7.75 -11.39 17.75
C LEU A 70 7.66 -12.73 17.02
N ILE A 71 8.61 -13.62 17.27
CA ILE A 71 8.76 -14.87 16.53
C ILE A 71 7.63 -15.85 16.83
N GLN A 72 7.11 -15.85 18.06
CA GLN A 72 5.98 -16.72 18.44
C GLN A 72 4.68 -16.36 17.70
N GLN A 73 4.57 -15.13 17.19
CA GLN A 73 3.42 -14.68 16.41
C GLN A 73 3.53 -15.04 14.91
N LEU A 74 4.67 -15.56 14.46
CA LEU A 74 4.91 -15.85 13.05
C LEU A 74 4.50 -17.27 12.68
N LYS A 75 3.83 -17.41 11.53
CA LYS A 75 3.42 -18.71 10.97
C LYS A 75 4.62 -19.61 10.60
N ASN A 76 5.71 -19.02 10.11
CA ASN A 76 6.89 -19.73 9.63
C ASN A 76 8.17 -19.13 10.24
N TYR A 77 8.76 -19.84 11.18
CA TYR A 77 10.04 -19.46 11.78
C TYR A 77 10.95 -20.67 12.01
N ARG A 78 12.24 -20.41 12.21
CA ARG A 78 13.23 -21.41 12.61
C ARG A 78 14.20 -20.79 13.60
N GLY A 79 14.13 -21.22 14.86
CA GLY A 79 14.90 -20.60 15.94
C GLY A 79 14.59 -19.11 16.04
N SER A 80 15.61 -18.26 15.92
CA SER A 80 15.48 -16.80 16.00
C SER A 80 15.22 -16.10 14.64
N TYR A 81 14.87 -16.85 13.59
CA TYR A 81 14.77 -16.31 12.23
C TYR A 81 13.40 -16.56 11.58
N VAL A 82 12.98 -15.61 10.74
CA VAL A 82 11.83 -15.77 9.85
C VAL A 82 12.21 -16.72 8.71
N LYS A 83 11.39 -17.73 8.44
CA LYS A 83 11.62 -18.69 7.36
C LYS A 83 10.81 -18.29 6.14
N ALA A 84 11.49 -17.94 5.06
CA ALA A 84 10.88 -17.61 3.76
C ALA A 84 11.62 -18.34 2.61
N PRO A 85 11.00 -18.49 1.43
CA PRO A 85 11.70 -18.92 0.22
C PRO A 85 12.91 -18.03 -0.06
N LYS A 86 13.99 -18.62 -0.57
CA LYS A 86 15.18 -17.86 -0.95
C LYS A 86 14.79 -16.89 -2.08
N MET A 87 15.17 -15.61 -1.93
CA MET A 87 15.07 -14.67 -3.04
C MET A 87 16.03 -15.11 -4.14
N ASN A 88 15.49 -15.31 -5.34
CA ASN A 88 16.25 -15.53 -6.56
C ASN A 88 16.49 -14.20 -7.28
#